data_AF-A0A5C6E9D8-F1
#
_entry.id   AF-A0A5C6E9D8-F1
#
_cell.length_a   1.000
_cell.length_b   1.000
_cell.length_c   1.000
_cell.angle_alpha   90.00
_cell.angle_beta   90.00
_cell.angle_gamma   90.00
#
_symmetry.space_group_name_H-M   'P 1'
#
loop_
_entity.id
_entity.type
_entity.pdbx_description
1 polymer ?
#
loop_
_entity_poly.entity_id
_entity_poly.type
_entity_poly.pdbx_seq_one_letter_code
_entity_poly.pdbx_strand_id
1 'polypeptide(L)'
;MKNVFSLRAIGSFWIVALASTAPMTWADDGAAPRTVSIAPMAAPDPMLRYRFWPAAEHRQDRDPMPGVLRALILMHSAVANAADDEPNEYEQHFQWNELPLDQLPVDDVHRSLDRFNTSINELMRIENAMKIHYDLGVEALSVNETIGLLLPEFQDMRMLCRILELKARLAILEHRYDEAIETVRIGFRLSEVASQSTPFLVGRLIGIAIAERMLQVVEAAVVQPDFPNVYWALAALPSERLFEVRQAIEFESTLLTKMLPGAPDMSSPTIGQDAAASQLLDLADQAHGVLVGTTSSPDDDHRAAMLMMGMYVAMMAEPSRDGLQSTDVWKNRAGELSDCEAVLRWTSLRLRRFRDQWEAWQTLPPDVFAASQSQRWMLADDSESRDLAVRVARELTPSFQQYLYNLRAYQHRSWLMTIEAIRMHADQTGELPATLEKLSPVPAWDDPIASGPFVYQRTDAEHATLTRASTSGNDVDLTVQLVLKGKS
;
A
#
# COMPACT_ATOMS: atom_id res chain seq x y z
N MET A 1 40.03 8.65 22.93
CA MET A 1 40.67 9.05 21.66
C MET A 1 40.96 7.78 20.87
N LYS A 2 40.51 7.74 19.59
CA LYS A 2 40.47 6.60 18.64
C LYS A 2 39.19 5.75 18.66
N ASN A 3 38.21 6.16 17.87
CA ASN A 3 37.82 5.49 16.61
C ASN A 3 36.54 6.16 16.09
N VAL A 4 36.73 7.13 15.21
CA VAL A 4 35.67 7.77 14.43
C VAL A 4 35.24 6.77 13.37
N PHE A 5 34.04 6.21 13.52
CA PHE A 5 33.41 5.36 12.51
C PHE A 5 33.22 6.17 11.22
N SER A 6 33.76 5.67 10.12
CA SER A 6 33.63 6.26 8.79
C SER A 6 32.21 6.05 8.26
N LEU A 7 31.41 7.11 8.25
CA LEU A 7 30.10 7.24 7.57
C LEU A 7 30.27 7.37 6.04
N ARG A 8 30.94 6.42 5.40
CA ARG A 8 31.08 6.38 3.93
C ARG A 8 30.72 4.99 3.42
N ALA A 9 29.43 4.80 3.12
CA ALA A 9 28.82 3.82 2.21
C ALA A 9 27.41 3.42 2.71
N ILE A 10 26.51 4.40 2.88
CA ILE A 10 25.06 4.13 3.04
C ILE A 10 24.33 5.13 2.16
N GLY A 11 24.43 4.92 0.86
CA GLY A 11 23.57 5.54 -0.13
C GLY A 11 23.34 4.47 -1.18
N SER A 12 22.09 4.24 -1.56
CA SER A 12 21.63 3.17 -2.48
C SER A 12 21.19 1.85 -1.83
N PHE A 13 20.27 1.83 -0.85
CA PHE A 13 19.59 0.58 -0.45
C PHE A 13 18.17 0.70 0.17
N TRP A 14 17.45 1.80 0.00
CA TRP A 14 16.12 1.99 0.63
C TRP A 14 14.95 2.18 -0.33
N ILE A 15 15.13 1.86 -1.61
CA ILE A 15 14.03 1.75 -2.56
C ILE A 15 13.88 0.27 -2.88
N VAL A 16 12.71 -0.28 -2.55
CA VAL A 16 12.28 -1.68 -2.73
C VAL A 16 12.87 -2.71 -1.75
N ALA A 17 12.36 -2.69 -0.52
CA ALA A 17 12.20 -3.92 0.28
C ALA A 17 10.76 -4.02 0.80
N LEU A 18 9.78 -3.75 -0.06
CA LEU A 18 8.43 -4.30 0.09
C LEU A 18 8.48 -5.67 -0.58
N ALA A 19 8.82 -6.70 0.21
CA ALA A 19 8.81 -8.12 -0.11
C ALA A 19 8.74 -8.46 -1.62
N SER A 20 9.89 -8.71 -2.24
CA SER A 20 9.96 -9.48 -3.47
C SER A 20 9.51 -10.91 -3.18
N THR A 21 8.20 -11.16 -3.10
CA THR A 21 7.71 -12.52 -3.27
C THR A 21 7.77 -12.81 -4.75
N ALA A 22 8.86 -13.44 -5.19
CA ALA A 22 8.84 -14.19 -6.43
C ALA A 22 7.58 -15.07 -6.45
N PRO A 23 6.94 -15.31 -7.61
CA PRO A 23 5.83 -16.24 -7.71
C PRO A 23 6.37 -17.65 -7.46
N MET A 24 6.44 -18.02 -6.19
CA MET A 24 6.62 -19.40 -5.78
C MET A 24 5.25 -20.02 -5.96
N THR A 25 5.03 -20.70 -7.09
CA THR A 25 3.82 -21.48 -7.33
C THR A 25 3.77 -22.62 -6.31
N TRP A 26 3.10 -22.38 -5.19
CA TRP A 26 2.65 -23.46 -4.34
C TRP A 26 1.34 -23.96 -4.91
N ALA A 27 1.31 -25.26 -5.18
CA ALA A 27 0.04 -25.95 -5.35
C ALA A 27 -0.79 -25.73 -4.08
N ASP A 28 -2.10 -25.69 -4.25
CA ASP A 28 -3.12 -25.72 -3.20
C ASP A 28 -2.88 -26.97 -2.32
N ASP A 29 -1.95 -26.86 -1.37
CA ASP A 29 -1.71 -27.88 -0.37
C ASP A 29 -2.96 -27.88 0.50
N GLY A 30 -3.76 -28.95 0.37
CA GLY A 30 -5.06 -29.18 1.00
C GLY A 30 -5.07 -29.13 2.53
N ALA A 31 -4.68 -27.99 3.09
CA ALA A 31 -4.84 -27.64 4.49
C ALA A 31 -6.34 -27.61 4.78
N ALA A 32 -6.74 -28.31 5.84
CA ALA A 32 -8.12 -28.30 6.29
C ALA A 32 -8.54 -26.84 6.55
N PRO A 33 -9.72 -26.41 6.05
CA PRO A 33 -10.21 -25.05 6.29
C PRO A 33 -10.21 -24.73 7.78
N ARG A 34 -9.65 -23.57 8.15
CA ARG A 34 -9.64 -23.14 9.57
C ARG A 34 -11.07 -23.00 10.10
N THR A 35 -11.30 -23.46 11.32
CA THR A 35 -12.59 -23.33 11.99
C THR A 35 -12.68 -21.98 12.71
N VAL A 36 -13.71 -21.21 12.39
CA VAL A 36 -14.03 -19.91 12.99
C VAL A 36 -15.35 -20.04 13.73
N SER A 37 -15.30 -19.92 15.06
CA SER A 37 -16.50 -19.90 15.89
C SER A 37 -17.08 -18.50 15.94
N ILE A 38 -18.38 -18.36 15.67
CA ILE A 38 -19.11 -17.10 15.78
C ILE A 38 -20.28 -17.25 16.74
N ALA A 39 -20.65 -16.18 17.42
CA ALA A 39 -21.82 -16.13 18.30
C ALA A 39 -22.89 -15.19 17.75
N PRO A 40 -24.19 -15.50 17.95
CA PRO A 40 -25.29 -14.60 17.67
C PRO A 40 -25.08 -13.24 18.34
N MET A 41 -25.20 -12.14 17.59
CA MET A 41 -25.02 -10.80 18.13
C MET A 41 -25.94 -9.79 17.44
N ALA A 42 -26.82 -9.17 18.23
CA ALA A 42 -27.73 -8.13 17.77
C ALA A 42 -26.98 -6.88 17.27
N ALA A 43 -27.63 -6.09 16.41
CA ALA A 43 -27.15 -4.75 16.10
C ALA A 43 -27.11 -3.89 17.39
N PRO A 44 -26.11 -3.00 17.54
CA PRO A 44 -26.09 -2.09 18.67
C PRO A 44 -27.27 -1.12 18.59
N ASP A 45 -27.74 -0.68 19.76
CA ASP A 45 -28.70 0.41 19.90
C ASP A 45 -28.07 1.55 20.72
N PRO A 46 -27.89 2.76 20.15
CA PRO A 46 -28.14 3.15 18.76
C PRO A 46 -27.25 2.43 17.73
N MET A 47 -27.71 2.33 16.48
CA MET A 47 -27.02 1.60 15.39
C MET A 47 -25.58 2.05 15.13
N LEU A 48 -25.26 3.33 15.42
CA LEU A 48 -23.93 3.92 15.28
C LEU A 48 -23.26 4.20 16.63
N ARG A 49 -23.62 3.45 17.69
CA ARG A 49 -22.95 3.50 18.99
C ARG A 49 -21.45 3.23 18.83
N TYR A 50 -21.12 2.17 18.11
CA TYR A 50 -19.74 1.83 17.77
C TYR A 50 -19.37 2.41 16.42
N ARG A 51 -18.17 2.99 16.34
CA ARG A 51 -17.65 3.60 15.12
C ARG A 51 -16.16 3.34 15.00
N PHE A 52 -15.73 2.95 13.80
CA PHE A 52 -14.32 2.93 13.40
C PHE A 52 -13.89 4.21 12.69
N TRP A 53 -14.79 5.18 12.61
CA TRP A 53 -14.53 6.50 12.06
C TRP A 53 -15.14 7.60 12.95
N PRO A 54 -14.52 8.79 13.05
CA PRO A 54 -15.06 9.88 13.84
C PRO A 54 -16.49 10.27 13.45
N ALA A 55 -17.32 10.47 14.48
CA ALA A 55 -18.66 11.02 14.34
C ALA A 55 -18.61 12.40 13.69
N ALA A 56 -19.58 12.73 12.83
CA ALA A 56 -19.53 13.92 12.00
C ALA A 56 -19.49 15.21 12.84
N GLU A 57 -20.25 15.21 13.92
CA GLU A 57 -20.36 16.28 14.92
C GLU A 57 -19.08 16.53 15.72
N HIS A 58 -18.15 15.58 15.76
CA HIS A 58 -16.88 15.72 16.47
C HIS A 58 -15.72 16.13 15.57
N ARG A 59 -15.87 16.03 14.24
CA ARG A 59 -14.81 16.32 13.26
C ARG A 59 -14.36 17.78 13.35
N GLN A 60 -13.06 17.98 13.27
CA GLN A 60 -12.39 19.27 13.38
C GLN A 60 -11.55 19.53 12.13
N ASP A 61 -11.57 20.78 11.67
CA ASP A 61 -10.70 21.29 10.61
C ASP A 61 -9.30 21.58 11.17
N ARG A 62 -8.60 20.50 11.54
CA ARG A 62 -7.25 20.54 12.09
C ARG A 62 -6.39 19.46 11.45
N ASP A 63 -5.10 19.76 11.32
CA ASP A 63 -4.10 18.83 10.82
C ASP A 63 -3.69 17.79 11.87
N PRO A 64 -3.80 16.48 11.57
CA PRO A 64 -3.36 15.42 12.46
C PRO A 64 -1.83 15.23 12.50
N MET A 65 -1.09 15.67 11.48
CA MET A 65 0.35 15.39 11.36
C MET A 65 1.19 15.88 12.54
N PRO A 66 0.96 17.08 13.12
CA PRO A 66 1.67 17.51 14.32
C PRO A 66 1.49 16.54 15.50
N GLY A 67 0.30 15.94 15.66
CA GLY A 67 0.05 14.94 16.69
C GLY A 67 0.78 13.62 16.42
N VAL A 68 0.79 13.17 15.16
CA VAL A 68 1.55 11.97 14.76
C VAL A 68 3.05 12.16 14.95
N LEU A 69 3.63 13.26 14.45
CA LEU A 69 5.06 13.54 14.61
C LEU A 69 5.47 13.66 16.08
N ARG A 70 4.61 14.24 16.92
CA ARG A 70 4.87 14.31 18.37
C ARG A 70 4.81 12.92 19.02
N ALA A 71 3.85 12.08 18.64
CA ALA A 71 3.78 10.69 19.10
C ALA A 71 5.04 9.89 18.69
N LEU A 72 5.56 10.10 17.48
CA LEU A 72 6.80 9.51 16.99
C LEU A 72 8.01 9.94 17.83
N ILE A 73 8.17 11.23 18.08
CA ILE A 73 9.28 11.76 18.91
C ILE A 73 9.24 11.14 20.31
N LEU A 74 8.05 11.06 20.92
CA LEU A 74 7.88 10.49 22.26
C LEU A 74 8.10 8.98 22.28
N MET A 75 7.70 8.26 21.23
CA MET A 75 7.98 6.84 21.07
C MET A 75 9.48 6.58 21.00
N HIS A 76 10.19 7.30 20.13
CA HIS A 76 11.65 7.18 20.02
C HIS A 76 12.36 7.58 21.32
N SER A 77 11.87 8.60 22.03
CA SER A 77 12.40 8.97 23.35
C SER A 77 12.16 7.88 24.39
N ALA A 78 11.01 7.19 24.37
CA ALA A 78 10.73 6.09 25.28
C ALA A 78 11.70 4.93 25.08
N VAL A 79 12.00 4.58 23.82
CA VAL A 79 12.95 3.53 23.45
C VAL A 79 14.39 3.91 23.76
N ALA A 80 14.80 5.15 23.46
CA ALA A 80 16.15 5.64 23.75
C ALA A 80 16.48 5.69 25.25
N ASN A 81 15.46 5.78 26.11
CA ASN A 81 15.61 5.75 27.56
C ASN A 81 15.57 4.32 28.15
N ALA A 82 15.55 3.27 27.30
CA ALA A 82 15.66 1.89 27.74
C ALA A 82 17.05 1.56 28.24
N ALA A 83 17.12 0.68 29.23
CA ALA A 83 18.40 0.14 29.67
C ALA A 83 18.97 -0.74 28.53
N ASP A 84 20.29 -0.69 28.31
CA ASP A 84 20.97 -1.41 27.22
C ASP A 84 20.74 -2.94 27.24
N ASP A 85 20.38 -3.50 28.40
CA ASP A 85 20.12 -4.93 28.60
C ASP A 85 18.65 -5.32 28.35
N GLU A 86 17.75 -4.37 28.09
CA GLU A 86 16.35 -4.66 27.75
C GLU A 86 16.26 -5.18 26.30
N PRO A 87 15.42 -6.21 26.03
CA PRO A 87 15.32 -6.71 24.68
C PRO A 87 14.65 -5.66 23.77
N ASN A 88 14.98 -5.69 22.49
CA ASN A 88 14.47 -4.73 21.51
C ASN A 88 12.94 -4.71 21.51
N GLU A 89 12.35 -3.64 22.06
CA GLU A 89 10.90 -3.52 22.24
C GLU A 89 10.15 -3.60 20.91
N TYR A 90 10.75 -3.12 19.82
CA TYR A 90 10.15 -3.18 18.49
C TYR A 90 10.01 -4.61 17.97
N GLU A 91 11.00 -5.45 18.26
CA GLU A 91 10.99 -6.87 17.90
C GLU A 91 10.00 -7.63 18.80
N GLN A 92 9.94 -7.29 20.08
CA GLN A 92 8.94 -7.89 20.99
C GLN A 92 7.51 -7.58 20.58
N HIS A 93 7.20 -6.32 20.26
CA HIS A 93 5.85 -5.94 19.81
C HIS A 93 5.46 -6.71 18.54
N PHE A 94 6.40 -6.85 17.61
CA PHE A 94 6.19 -7.65 16.40
C PHE A 94 5.86 -9.11 16.77
N GLN A 95 6.69 -9.74 17.61
CA GLN A 95 6.47 -11.12 18.03
C GLN A 95 5.14 -11.32 18.75
N TRP A 96 4.77 -10.44 19.67
CA TRP A 96 3.51 -10.53 20.40
C TRP A 96 2.28 -10.32 19.52
N ASN A 97 2.36 -9.45 18.52
CA ASN A 97 1.25 -9.24 17.57
C ASN A 97 1.03 -10.45 16.66
N GLU A 98 2.05 -11.27 16.40
CA GLU A 98 1.90 -12.48 15.57
C GLU A 98 1.44 -13.71 16.39
N LEU A 99 1.40 -13.63 17.73
CA LEU A 99 0.85 -14.71 18.57
C LEU A 99 -0.67 -14.83 18.43
N PRO A 100 -1.27 -16.00 18.67
CA PRO A 100 -2.71 -16.10 18.95
C PRO A 100 -3.13 -15.24 20.14
N LEU A 101 -4.35 -14.71 20.12
CA LEU A 101 -4.84 -13.75 21.14
C LEU A 101 -4.78 -14.33 22.57
N ASP A 102 -5.07 -15.63 22.72
CA ASP A 102 -5.06 -16.36 23.99
C ASP A 102 -3.65 -16.68 24.52
N GLN A 103 -2.61 -16.44 23.71
CA GLN A 103 -1.20 -16.68 24.06
C GLN A 103 -0.44 -15.39 24.37
N LEU A 104 -1.13 -14.25 24.40
CA LEU A 104 -0.52 -12.95 24.64
C LEU A 104 0.03 -12.86 26.09
N PRO A 105 1.30 -12.43 26.31
CA PRO A 105 1.85 -12.29 27.65
C PRO A 105 1.36 -10.99 28.31
N VAL A 106 0.15 -11.05 28.89
CA VAL A 106 -0.62 -9.91 29.42
C VAL A 106 0.21 -8.96 30.30
N ASP A 107 0.93 -9.48 31.30
CA ASP A 107 1.67 -8.65 32.25
C ASP A 107 2.84 -7.89 31.61
N ASP A 108 3.54 -8.52 30.67
CA ASP A 108 4.66 -7.89 29.95
C ASP A 108 4.16 -6.88 28.92
N VAL A 109 3.03 -7.18 28.27
CA VAL A 109 2.37 -6.26 27.36
C VAL A 109 1.88 -5.00 28.08
N HIS A 110 1.23 -5.13 29.24
CA HIS A 110 0.83 -3.97 30.07
C HIS A 110 2.03 -3.07 30.39
N ARG A 111 3.10 -3.67 30.93
CA ARG A 111 4.32 -2.93 31.29
C ARG A 111 4.93 -2.20 30.10
N SER A 112 4.92 -2.85 28.92
CA SER A 112 5.43 -2.23 27.70
C SER A 112 4.52 -1.08 27.26
N LEU A 113 3.20 -1.26 27.20
CA LEU A 113 2.27 -0.20 26.79
C LEU A 113 2.27 1.01 27.73
N ASP A 114 2.47 0.81 29.03
CA ASP A 114 2.62 1.89 30.01
C ASP A 114 3.77 2.83 29.67
N ARG A 115 4.89 2.28 29.15
CA ARG A 115 6.04 3.04 28.68
C ARG A 115 5.69 3.96 27.50
N PHE A 116 4.86 3.46 26.58
CA PHE A 116 4.41 4.19 25.39
C PHE A 116 3.18 5.07 25.62
N ASN A 117 2.61 5.07 26.83
CA ASN A 117 1.34 5.74 27.13
C ASN A 117 1.34 7.23 26.72
N THR A 118 2.45 7.95 26.91
CA THR A 118 2.55 9.36 26.48
C THR A 118 2.47 9.51 24.96
N SER A 119 3.13 8.63 24.20
CA SER A 119 3.06 8.61 22.74
C SER A 119 1.65 8.24 22.26
N ILE A 120 1.05 7.20 22.85
CA ILE A 120 -0.34 6.79 22.58
C ILE A 120 -1.30 7.95 22.83
N ASN A 121 -1.17 8.67 23.94
CA ASN A 121 -2.04 9.80 24.27
C ASN A 121 -1.93 10.97 23.28
N GLU A 122 -0.75 11.23 22.69
CA GLU A 122 -0.63 12.21 21.60
C GLU A 122 -1.31 11.71 20.32
N LEU A 123 -1.23 10.40 20.06
CA LEU A 123 -1.90 9.79 18.94
C LEU A 123 -3.43 9.81 19.11
N MET A 124 -3.97 9.54 20.31
CA MET A 124 -5.41 9.66 20.59
C MET A 124 -5.95 11.06 20.23
N ARG A 125 -5.14 12.11 20.39
CA ARG A 125 -5.55 13.49 20.06
C ARG A 125 -5.83 13.69 18.57
N ILE A 126 -5.34 12.83 17.67
CA ILE A 126 -5.57 13.00 16.22
C ILE A 126 -6.97 12.58 15.78
N GLU A 127 -7.72 11.88 16.64
CA GLU A 127 -8.99 11.22 16.29
C GLU A 127 -9.86 12.06 15.36
N ASN A 128 -10.12 13.30 15.79
CA ASN A 128 -11.07 14.20 15.16
C ASN A 128 -10.42 15.19 14.17
N ALA A 129 -9.10 15.14 13.97
CA ALA A 129 -8.38 16.04 13.07
C ALA A 129 -8.44 15.55 11.61
N MET A 130 -9.30 16.18 10.80
CA MET A 130 -9.66 15.70 9.45
C MET A 130 -8.86 16.35 8.31
N LYS A 131 -8.15 17.47 8.56
CA LYS A 131 -7.47 18.24 7.52
C LYS A 131 -6.06 17.74 7.30
N ILE A 132 -5.88 16.69 6.52
CA ILE A 132 -4.55 16.20 6.18
C ILE A 132 -3.86 17.20 5.25
N HIS A 133 -2.78 17.80 5.73
CA HIS A 133 -1.97 18.75 4.98
C HIS A 133 -0.50 18.61 5.37
N TYR A 134 0.28 17.94 4.53
CA TYR A 134 1.71 17.73 4.76
C TYR A 134 2.49 18.00 3.48
N ASP A 135 2.74 19.28 3.26
CA ASP A 135 3.43 19.74 2.06
C ASP A 135 4.95 19.68 2.25
N LEU A 136 5.60 18.81 1.47
CA LEU A 136 7.05 18.65 1.40
C LEU A 136 7.67 19.42 0.21
N GLY A 137 6.88 20.19 -0.54
CA GLY A 137 7.34 20.93 -1.72
C GLY A 137 7.78 20.03 -2.87
N VAL A 138 7.16 18.86 -3.02
CA VAL A 138 7.58 17.81 -3.96
C VAL A 138 7.51 18.29 -5.42
N GLU A 139 6.61 19.23 -5.72
CA GLU A 139 6.44 19.82 -7.05
C GLU A 139 7.68 20.57 -7.53
N ALA A 140 8.48 21.12 -6.60
CA ALA A 140 9.69 21.86 -6.89
C ALA A 140 10.93 20.98 -7.04
N LEU A 141 10.85 19.70 -6.68
CA LEU A 141 11.96 18.76 -6.74
C LEU A 141 12.21 18.25 -8.17
N SER A 142 13.48 18.07 -8.52
CA SER A 142 13.88 17.27 -9.67
C SER A 142 13.47 15.81 -9.50
N VAL A 143 13.53 15.01 -10.57
CA VAL A 143 13.22 13.57 -10.50
C VAL A 143 14.14 12.86 -9.50
N ASN A 144 15.45 13.14 -9.55
CA ASN A 144 16.42 12.54 -8.63
C ASN A 144 16.18 12.93 -7.17
N GLU A 145 15.86 14.19 -6.89
CA GLU A 145 15.51 14.64 -5.54
C GLU A 145 14.20 14.03 -5.05
N THR A 146 13.22 13.86 -5.95
CA THR A 146 11.92 13.26 -5.63
C THR A 146 12.08 11.79 -5.22
N ILE A 147 12.86 11.01 -5.97
CA ILE A 147 13.11 9.59 -5.69
C ILE A 147 14.02 9.43 -4.46
N GLY A 148 14.96 10.34 -4.27
CA GLY A 148 15.85 10.39 -3.12
C GLY A 148 15.20 10.95 -1.85
N LEU A 149 13.96 11.43 -1.91
CA LEU A 149 13.27 12.02 -0.77
C LEU A 149 12.98 10.93 0.27
N LEU A 150 13.64 11.05 1.41
CA LEU A 150 13.42 10.13 2.53
C LEU A 150 12.14 10.52 3.29
N LEU A 151 11.33 9.51 3.60
CA LEU A 151 10.09 9.63 4.37
C LEU A 151 10.16 8.78 5.66
N PRO A 152 11.13 9.05 6.56
CA PRO A 152 11.36 8.22 7.75
C PRO A 152 10.12 8.13 8.64
N GLU A 153 9.35 9.21 8.77
CA GLU A 153 8.15 9.27 9.57
C GLU A 153 7.08 8.28 9.12
N PHE A 154 7.02 7.93 7.83
CA PHE A 154 6.04 6.97 7.31
C PHE A 154 6.42 5.52 7.69
N GLN A 155 7.72 5.21 7.71
CA GLN A 155 8.18 3.92 8.24
C GLN A 155 7.89 3.82 9.74
N ASP A 156 8.14 4.91 10.48
CA ASP A 156 7.89 4.93 11.92
C ASP A 156 6.39 4.90 12.28
N MET A 157 5.49 5.36 11.41
CA MET A 157 4.03 5.18 11.58
C MET A 157 3.64 3.69 11.64
N ARG A 158 4.39 2.77 11.00
CA ARG A 158 4.19 1.32 11.17
C ARG A 158 4.47 0.88 12.62
N MET A 159 5.39 1.55 13.30
CA MET A 159 5.70 1.25 14.70
C MET A 159 4.58 1.71 15.63
N LEU A 160 4.03 2.90 15.41
CA LEU A 160 2.82 3.35 16.12
C LEU A 160 1.65 2.39 15.87
N CYS A 161 1.48 1.90 14.64
CA CYS A 161 0.45 0.91 14.32
C CYS A 161 0.62 -0.38 15.15
N ARG A 162 1.83 -0.90 15.29
CA ARG A 162 2.10 -2.11 16.09
C ARG A 162 1.73 -1.92 17.57
N ILE A 163 2.01 -0.74 18.12
CA ILE A 163 1.64 -0.39 19.50
C ILE A 163 0.12 -0.32 19.65
N LEU A 164 -0.59 0.31 18.69
CA LEU A 164 -2.05 0.37 18.69
C LEU A 164 -2.68 -1.02 18.54
N GLU A 165 -2.15 -1.84 17.64
CA GLU A 165 -2.58 -3.24 17.46
C GLU A 165 -2.48 -4.00 18.78
N LEU A 166 -1.33 -3.94 19.45
CA LEU A 166 -1.10 -4.61 20.72
C LEU A 166 -2.06 -4.11 21.81
N LYS A 167 -2.27 -2.79 21.90
CA LYS A 167 -3.23 -2.18 22.84
C LYS A 167 -4.67 -2.67 22.59
N ALA A 168 -5.09 -2.71 21.33
CA ALA A 168 -6.44 -3.15 20.99
C ALA A 168 -6.64 -4.65 21.29
N ARG A 169 -5.64 -5.49 20.98
CA ARG A 169 -5.66 -6.93 21.27
C ARG A 169 -5.72 -7.20 22.77
N LEU A 170 -4.91 -6.50 23.56
CA LEU A 170 -4.99 -6.58 25.03
C LEU A 170 -6.38 -6.19 25.54
N ALA A 171 -6.95 -5.09 25.03
CA ALA A 171 -8.29 -4.66 25.41
C ALA A 171 -9.37 -5.70 25.03
N ILE A 172 -9.25 -6.38 23.89
CA ILE A 172 -10.16 -7.48 23.50
C ILE A 172 -10.04 -8.65 24.48
N LEU A 173 -8.81 -9.08 24.79
CA LEU A 173 -8.56 -10.21 25.71
C LEU A 173 -9.12 -9.93 27.12
N GLU A 174 -9.10 -8.67 27.55
CA GLU A 174 -9.64 -8.24 28.85
C GLU A 174 -11.12 -7.81 28.79
N HIS A 175 -11.80 -8.07 27.67
CA HIS A 175 -13.20 -7.70 27.44
C HIS A 175 -13.50 -6.18 27.56
N ARG A 176 -12.47 -5.33 27.42
CA ARG A 176 -12.56 -3.86 27.36
C ARG A 176 -12.88 -3.39 25.94
N TYR A 177 -14.01 -3.83 25.39
CA TYR A 177 -14.32 -3.65 23.97
C TYR A 177 -14.50 -2.20 23.51
N ASP A 178 -15.01 -1.30 24.37
CA ASP A 178 -15.12 0.12 24.04
C ASP A 178 -13.74 0.73 23.72
N GLU A 179 -12.73 0.38 24.52
CA GLU A 179 -11.34 0.84 24.33
C GLU A 179 -10.68 0.18 23.11
N ALA A 180 -10.97 -1.10 22.86
CA ALA A 180 -10.51 -1.77 21.65
C ALA A 180 -11.04 -1.07 20.39
N ILE A 181 -12.33 -0.73 20.36
CA ILE A 181 -12.98 -0.04 19.25
C ILE A 181 -12.43 1.38 19.07
N GLU A 182 -12.18 2.10 20.17
CA GLU A 182 -11.54 3.42 20.13
C GLU A 182 -10.11 3.32 19.57
N THR A 183 -9.33 2.35 20.03
CA THR A 183 -7.95 2.13 19.57
C THR A 183 -7.91 1.78 18.08
N VAL A 184 -8.81 0.91 17.62
CA VAL A 184 -8.98 0.56 16.19
C VAL A 184 -9.37 1.79 15.36
N ARG A 185 -10.27 2.65 15.87
CA ARG A 185 -10.62 3.92 15.21
C ARG A 185 -9.40 4.83 15.04
N ILE A 186 -8.54 4.93 16.05
CA ILE A 186 -7.29 5.70 15.96
C ILE A 186 -6.34 5.06 14.95
N GLY A 187 -6.26 3.73 14.88
CA GLY A 187 -5.49 3.04 13.85
C GLY A 187 -5.97 3.36 12.42
N PHE A 188 -7.28 3.42 12.18
CA PHE A 188 -7.82 3.89 10.90
C PHE A 188 -7.53 5.37 10.63
N ARG A 189 -7.50 6.22 11.66
CA ARG A 189 -7.03 7.61 11.51
C ARG A 189 -5.56 7.67 11.12
N LEU A 190 -4.70 6.91 11.77
CA LEU A 190 -3.27 6.81 11.44
C LEU A 190 -3.07 6.27 10.02
N SER A 191 -3.85 5.27 9.60
CA SER A 191 -3.87 4.76 8.23
C SER A 191 -4.18 5.87 7.22
N GLU A 192 -5.21 6.68 7.46
CA GLU A 192 -5.54 7.79 6.56
C GLU A 192 -4.40 8.81 6.49
N VAL A 193 -3.81 9.16 7.64
CA VAL A 193 -2.68 10.09 7.70
C VAL A 193 -1.51 9.55 6.88
N ALA A 194 -1.11 8.31 7.09
CA ALA A 194 -0.03 7.70 6.33
C ALA A 194 -0.34 7.60 4.82
N SER A 195 -1.60 7.35 4.45
CA SER A 195 -2.02 7.28 3.05
C SER A 195 -2.03 8.65 2.38
N GLN A 196 -2.64 9.65 3.00
CA GLN A 196 -3.04 10.89 2.35
C GLN A 196 -2.07 12.07 2.57
N SER A 197 -1.04 11.89 3.40
CA SER A 197 -0.10 12.99 3.71
C SER A 197 0.88 13.29 2.58
N THR A 198 1.17 12.35 1.69
CA THR A 198 2.07 12.58 0.54
C THR A 198 1.48 12.01 -0.75
N PRO A 199 1.93 12.49 -1.92
CA PRO A 199 1.44 11.98 -3.20
C PRO A 199 2.10 10.66 -3.63
N PHE A 200 2.95 10.04 -2.80
CA PHE A 200 3.70 8.84 -3.15
C PHE A 200 2.92 7.55 -2.90
N LEU A 201 3.10 6.55 -3.78
CA LEU A 201 2.47 5.24 -3.67
C LEU A 201 2.93 4.53 -2.40
N VAL A 202 4.19 4.70 -1.99
CA VAL A 202 4.70 4.13 -0.74
C VAL A 202 3.89 4.57 0.47
N GLY A 203 3.44 5.83 0.52
CA GLY A 203 2.56 6.35 1.58
C GLY A 203 1.20 5.65 1.56
N ARG A 204 0.59 5.51 0.38
CA ARG A 204 -0.67 4.76 0.19
C ARG A 204 -0.57 3.33 0.72
N LEU A 205 0.49 2.62 0.35
CA LEU A 205 0.72 1.24 0.76
C LEU A 205 0.96 1.09 2.26
N ILE A 206 1.64 2.07 2.87
CA ILE A 206 1.79 2.13 4.34
C ILE A 206 0.42 2.30 4.99
N GLY A 207 -0.38 3.26 4.53
CA GLY A 207 -1.73 3.47 5.03
C GLY A 207 -2.61 2.24 4.91
N ILE A 208 -2.61 1.57 3.75
CA ILE A 208 -3.35 0.31 3.52
C ILE A 208 -2.87 -0.78 4.48
N ALA A 209 -1.57 -0.95 4.66
CA ALA A 209 -1.02 -1.95 5.59
C ALA A 209 -1.46 -1.69 7.05
N ILE A 210 -1.52 -0.42 7.48
CA ILE A 210 -2.01 -0.04 8.81
C ILE A 210 -3.50 -0.37 8.95
N ALA A 211 -4.32 -0.07 7.94
CA ALA A 211 -5.74 -0.41 7.96
C ALA A 211 -5.97 -1.93 7.98
N GLU A 212 -5.17 -2.70 7.23
CA GLU A 212 -5.23 -4.17 7.26
C GLU A 212 -4.94 -4.73 8.65
N ARG A 213 -3.94 -4.20 9.37
CA ARG A 213 -3.70 -4.58 10.77
C ARG A 213 -4.91 -4.31 11.64
N MET A 214 -5.58 -3.18 11.45
CA MET A 214 -6.81 -2.87 12.19
C MET A 214 -7.97 -3.81 11.84
N LEU A 215 -8.13 -4.20 10.57
CA LEU A 215 -9.12 -5.20 10.17
C LEU A 215 -8.81 -6.57 10.77
N GLN A 216 -7.54 -6.98 10.84
CA GLN A 216 -7.12 -8.22 11.50
C GLN A 216 -7.45 -8.22 13.00
N VAL A 217 -7.28 -7.07 13.69
CA VAL A 217 -7.72 -6.92 15.08
C VAL A 217 -9.22 -7.09 15.20
N VAL A 218 -10.00 -6.49 14.29
CA VAL A 218 -11.47 -6.65 14.26
C VAL A 218 -11.84 -8.11 14.00
N GLU A 219 -11.16 -8.81 13.09
CA GLU A 219 -11.38 -10.24 12.84
C GLU A 219 -11.20 -11.08 14.12
N ALA A 220 -10.13 -10.83 14.87
CA ALA A 220 -9.88 -11.49 16.15
C ALA A 220 -10.90 -11.11 17.25
N ALA A 221 -11.52 -9.93 17.14
CA ALA A 221 -12.55 -9.47 18.06
C ALA A 221 -13.92 -10.10 17.75
N VAL A 222 -14.30 -10.19 16.47
CA VAL A 222 -15.61 -10.70 16.01
C VAL A 222 -15.87 -12.15 16.42
N VAL A 223 -14.82 -12.94 16.61
CA VAL A 223 -14.92 -14.33 17.10
C VAL A 223 -15.15 -14.43 18.62
N GLN A 224 -14.99 -13.33 19.37
CA GLN A 224 -15.30 -13.31 20.80
C GLN A 224 -16.83 -13.27 21.01
N PRO A 225 -17.39 -14.16 21.86
CA PRO A 225 -18.83 -14.27 22.03
C PRO A 225 -19.53 -12.95 22.38
N ASP A 226 -18.90 -12.14 23.24
CA ASP A 226 -19.47 -10.91 23.78
C ASP A 226 -19.08 -9.65 23.00
N PHE A 227 -18.24 -9.75 21.97
CA PHE A 227 -17.83 -8.57 21.21
C PHE A 227 -19.02 -8.01 20.44
N PRO A 228 -19.33 -6.71 20.55
CA PRO A 228 -20.52 -6.14 19.94
C PRO A 228 -20.52 -6.30 18.43
N ASN A 229 -21.70 -6.23 17.84
CA ASN A 229 -21.79 -6.19 16.39
C ASN A 229 -21.27 -4.84 15.85
N VAL A 230 -20.37 -4.90 14.87
CA VAL A 230 -19.66 -3.76 14.28
C VAL A 230 -19.96 -3.58 12.79
N TYR A 231 -21.00 -4.22 12.25
CA TYR A 231 -21.41 -4.08 10.84
C TYR A 231 -21.47 -2.61 10.39
N TRP A 232 -22.16 -1.76 11.16
CA TRP A 232 -22.31 -0.35 10.82
C TRP A 232 -21.04 0.46 11.03
N ALA A 233 -20.16 0.05 11.95
CA ALA A 233 -18.86 0.68 12.14
C ALA A 233 -17.94 0.42 10.93
N LEU A 234 -17.96 -0.79 10.38
CA LEU A 234 -17.27 -1.17 9.13
C LEU A 234 -17.91 -0.48 7.91
N ALA A 235 -19.25 -0.45 7.85
CA ALA A 235 -19.99 0.21 6.77
C ALA A 235 -19.62 1.69 6.66
N ALA A 236 -19.48 2.37 7.79
CA ALA A 236 -19.20 3.80 7.87
C ALA A 236 -17.74 4.19 7.60
N LEU A 237 -16.83 3.24 7.41
CA LEU A 237 -15.45 3.53 7.01
C LEU A 237 -15.41 4.16 5.61
N PRO A 238 -14.64 5.24 5.39
CA PRO A 238 -14.47 5.82 4.07
C PRO A 238 -13.46 4.99 3.26
N SER A 239 -13.85 3.78 2.86
CA SER A 239 -12.97 2.81 2.18
C SER A 239 -12.36 3.37 0.89
N GLU A 240 -13.12 4.16 0.14
CA GLU A 240 -12.65 4.87 -1.08
C GLU A 240 -11.48 5.81 -0.81
N ARG A 241 -11.35 6.31 0.43
CA ARG A 241 -10.26 7.19 0.85
C ARG A 241 -9.12 6.42 1.55
N LEU A 242 -9.45 5.36 2.28
CA LEU A 242 -8.44 4.54 2.97
C LEU A 242 -7.65 3.65 2.02
N PHE A 243 -8.30 3.14 0.96
CA PHE A 243 -7.71 2.18 0.02
C PHE A 243 -7.49 2.79 -1.39
N GLU A 244 -7.37 4.11 -1.44
CA GLU A 244 -7.09 4.87 -2.66
C GLU A 244 -5.60 4.73 -3.02
N VAL A 245 -5.31 4.45 -4.29
CA VAL A 245 -3.92 4.37 -4.81
C VAL A 245 -3.73 5.10 -6.14
N ARG A 246 -4.83 5.41 -6.84
CA ARG A 246 -4.84 5.95 -8.21
C ARG A 246 -4.14 7.30 -8.27
N GLN A 247 -4.43 8.21 -7.34
CA GLN A 247 -3.81 9.55 -7.36
C GLN A 247 -2.29 9.48 -7.18
N ALA A 248 -1.81 8.52 -6.38
CA ALA A 248 -0.37 8.34 -6.19
C ALA A 248 0.31 7.72 -7.42
N ILE A 249 -0.37 6.77 -8.07
CA ILE A 249 0.07 6.21 -9.35
C ILE A 249 0.17 7.31 -10.40
N GLU A 250 -0.88 8.13 -10.56
CA GLU A 250 -0.91 9.25 -11.50
C GLU A 250 0.22 10.24 -11.21
N PHE A 251 0.47 10.55 -9.93
CA PHE A 251 1.57 11.40 -9.52
C PHE A 251 2.94 10.81 -9.90
N GLU A 252 3.22 9.55 -9.52
CA GLU A 252 4.50 8.89 -9.81
C GLU A 252 4.70 8.68 -11.32
N SER A 253 3.62 8.51 -12.09
CA SER A 253 3.70 8.37 -13.55
C SER A 253 4.29 9.64 -14.18
N THR A 254 4.02 10.81 -13.57
CA THR A 254 4.54 12.07 -14.07
C THR A 254 6.06 12.12 -14.04
N LEU A 255 6.73 11.33 -13.19
CA LEU A 255 8.19 11.26 -13.10
C LEU A 255 8.81 10.83 -14.44
N LEU A 256 8.18 9.88 -15.16
CA LEU A 256 8.63 9.47 -16.49
C LEU A 256 8.57 10.61 -17.51
N THR A 257 7.61 11.53 -17.34
CA THR A 257 7.49 12.71 -18.21
C THR A 257 8.49 13.79 -17.80
N LYS A 258 8.73 13.95 -16.49
CA LYS A 258 9.71 14.89 -15.94
C LYS A 258 11.16 14.55 -16.30
N MET A 259 11.47 13.29 -16.65
CA MET A 259 12.80 12.87 -17.13
C MET A 259 13.25 13.60 -18.41
N LEU A 260 12.31 14.12 -19.20
CA LEU A 260 12.57 14.78 -20.48
C LEU A 260 11.81 16.12 -20.57
N PRO A 261 12.15 17.10 -19.71
CA PRO A 261 11.47 18.38 -19.72
C PRO A 261 11.77 19.10 -21.04
N GLY A 262 10.75 19.34 -21.86
CA GLY A 262 10.90 20.02 -23.14
C GLY A 262 11.31 19.14 -24.32
N ALA A 263 11.22 17.81 -24.20
CA ALA A 263 11.32 16.93 -25.36
C ALA A 263 10.29 17.33 -26.43
N PRO A 264 10.70 17.43 -27.70
CA PRO A 264 9.81 17.87 -28.77
C PRO A 264 8.64 16.90 -28.88
N ASP A 265 7.43 17.44 -28.99
CA ASP A 265 6.30 16.59 -29.35
C ASP A 265 6.56 15.93 -30.71
N MET A 266 5.94 14.78 -30.96
CA MET A 266 6.09 14.03 -32.19
C MET A 266 5.78 14.88 -33.42
N SER A 267 4.84 15.82 -33.31
CA SER A 267 4.45 16.75 -34.37
C SER A 267 5.38 17.95 -34.56
N SER A 268 6.31 18.19 -33.63
CA SER A 268 7.19 19.37 -33.67
C SER A 268 8.17 19.31 -34.84
N PRO A 269 8.53 20.47 -35.44
CA PRO A 269 9.59 20.56 -36.44
C PRO A 269 10.91 19.93 -35.97
N THR A 270 11.80 19.61 -36.92
CA THR A 270 13.12 19.08 -36.58
C THR A 270 13.92 20.12 -35.79
N ILE A 271 14.58 19.66 -34.72
CA ILE A 271 15.39 20.54 -33.85
C ILE A 271 16.88 20.45 -34.18
N GLY A 272 17.28 19.44 -34.95
CA GLY A 272 18.66 19.25 -35.39
C GLY A 272 19.53 18.57 -34.33
N GLN A 273 20.75 18.22 -34.75
CA GLN A 273 21.66 17.37 -33.97
C GLN A 273 22.10 18.00 -32.64
N ASP A 274 22.51 19.27 -32.64
CA ASP A 274 23.08 19.90 -31.44
C ASP A 274 22.03 20.08 -30.33
N ALA A 275 20.83 20.53 -30.69
CA ALA A 275 19.73 20.68 -29.74
C ALA A 275 19.28 19.31 -29.19
N ALA A 276 19.20 18.29 -30.05
CA ALA A 276 18.85 16.94 -29.63
C ALA A 276 19.94 16.31 -28.74
N ALA A 277 21.22 16.54 -29.06
CA ALA A 277 22.35 16.06 -28.27
C ALA A 277 22.34 16.68 -26.87
N SER A 278 22.08 17.99 -26.75
CA SER A 278 21.96 18.65 -25.44
C SER A 278 20.88 18.01 -24.58
N GLN A 279 19.67 17.79 -25.13
CA GLN A 279 18.58 17.15 -24.36
C GLN A 279 18.87 15.69 -24.01
N LEU A 280 19.59 14.96 -24.85
CA LEU A 280 20.03 13.59 -24.55
C LEU A 280 21.08 13.56 -23.43
N LEU A 281 21.95 14.56 -23.32
CA LEU A 281 22.88 14.68 -22.21
C LEU A 281 22.14 14.98 -20.90
N ASP A 282 21.17 15.88 -20.91
CA ASP A 282 20.32 16.15 -19.74
C ASP A 282 19.55 14.90 -19.30
N LEU A 283 19.09 14.09 -20.26
CA LEU A 283 18.48 12.78 -19.99
C LEU A 283 19.49 11.80 -19.40
N ALA A 284 20.71 11.75 -19.93
CA ALA A 284 21.75 10.83 -19.46
C ALA A 284 22.13 11.12 -18.01
N ASP A 285 22.28 12.39 -17.64
CA ASP A 285 22.59 12.81 -16.27
C ASP A 285 21.45 12.44 -15.31
N GLN A 286 20.19 12.71 -15.68
CA GLN A 286 19.03 12.29 -14.88
C GLN A 286 18.94 10.77 -14.76
N ALA A 287 19.05 10.04 -15.87
CA ALA A 287 18.94 8.59 -15.88
C ALA A 287 20.10 7.92 -15.14
N HIS A 288 21.30 8.50 -15.16
CA HIS A 288 22.42 8.03 -14.36
C HIS A 288 22.10 8.13 -12.85
N GLY A 289 21.57 9.27 -12.40
CA GLY A 289 21.14 9.45 -11.01
C GLY A 289 20.07 8.43 -10.58
N VAL A 290 19.13 8.10 -11.46
CA VAL A 290 18.10 7.05 -11.21
C VAL A 290 18.69 5.64 -11.20
N LEU A 291 19.52 5.28 -12.19
CA LEU A 291 19.94 3.89 -12.44
C LEU A 291 21.15 3.45 -11.60
N VAL A 292 22.01 4.40 -11.23
CA VAL A 292 23.29 4.13 -10.55
C VAL A 292 23.32 4.75 -9.15
N GLY A 293 22.49 5.76 -8.89
CA GLY A 293 22.58 6.60 -7.71
C GLY A 293 23.58 7.75 -7.90
N THR A 294 23.61 8.69 -6.97
CA THR A 294 24.61 9.78 -6.98
C THR A 294 25.90 9.31 -6.33
N THR A 295 27.04 9.37 -7.06
CA THR A 295 28.34 9.06 -6.46
C THR A 295 28.95 10.32 -5.85
N SER A 296 30.07 10.17 -5.12
CA SER A 296 30.71 11.28 -4.42
C SER A 296 31.38 12.32 -5.33
N SER A 297 31.45 12.10 -6.66
CA SER A 297 32.14 12.98 -7.61
C SER A 297 31.24 13.35 -8.81
N PRO A 298 30.60 14.54 -8.82
CA PRO A 298 29.71 14.97 -9.90
C PRO A 298 30.36 15.02 -11.29
N ASP A 299 31.65 15.37 -11.35
CA ASP A 299 32.39 15.49 -12.62
C ASP A 299 32.68 14.14 -13.27
N ASP A 300 32.89 13.10 -12.46
CA ASP A 300 33.13 11.75 -12.96
C ASP A 300 31.82 11.10 -13.45
N ASP A 301 30.72 11.34 -12.74
CA ASP A 301 29.38 10.87 -13.12
C ASP A 301 28.95 11.48 -14.47
N HIS A 302 29.15 12.79 -14.66
CA HIS A 302 28.82 13.48 -15.92
C HIS A 302 29.63 12.95 -17.11
N ARG A 303 30.94 12.73 -16.94
CA ARG A 303 31.80 12.17 -18.01
C ARG A 303 31.39 10.74 -18.39
N ALA A 304 31.07 9.93 -17.39
CA ALA A 304 30.57 8.58 -17.64
C ALA A 304 29.22 8.61 -18.36
N ALA A 305 28.30 9.48 -17.96
CA ALA A 305 27.02 9.69 -18.61
C ALA A 305 27.17 10.12 -20.08
N MET A 306 28.04 11.08 -20.37
CA MET A 306 28.34 11.52 -21.76
C MET A 306 28.84 10.36 -22.65
N LEU A 307 29.81 9.57 -22.16
CA LEU A 307 30.35 8.45 -22.91
C LEU A 307 29.29 7.38 -23.20
N MET A 308 28.52 7.02 -22.17
CA MET A 308 27.42 6.05 -22.28
C MET A 308 26.34 6.53 -23.25
N MET A 309 26.02 7.83 -23.22
CA MET A 309 25.04 8.44 -24.11
C MET A 309 25.50 8.42 -25.57
N GLY A 310 26.77 8.73 -25.84
CA GLY A 310 27.36 8.63 -27.19
C GLY A 310 27.30 7.21 -27.75
N MET A 311 27.64 6.20 -26.93
CA MET A 311 27.51 4.79 -27.31
C MET A 311 26.05 4.38 -27.53
N TYR A 312 25.13 4.86 -26.70
CA TYR A 312 23.70 4.59 -26.83
C TYR A 312 23.15 5.18 -28.13
N VAL A 313 23.51 6.42 -28.51
CA VAL A 313 23.10 7.01 -29.78
C VAL A 313 23.59 6.18 -30.96
N ALA A 314 24.86 5.79 -30.97
CA ALA A 314 25.42 4.96 -32.04
C ALA A 314 24.72 3.59 -32.16
N MET A 315 24.29 3.00 -31.03
CA MET A 315 23.57 1.73 -31.01
C MET A 315 22.10 1.87 -31.41
N MET A 316 21.45 2.99 -31.04
CA MET A 316 19.99 3.13 -31.10
C MET A 316 19.49 3.99 -32.26
N ALA A 317 20.34 4.65 -33.04
CA ALA A 317 19.90 5.56 -34.12
C ALA A 317 18.97 4.85 -35.14
N GLU A 318 19.41 3.76 -35.74
CA GLU A 318 18.59 3.00 -36.70
C GLU A 318 17.36 2.35 -36.04
N PRO A 319 17.47 1.62 -34.91
CA PRO A 319 16.29 1.11 -34.19
C PRO A 319 15.27 2.20 -33.84
N SER A 320 15.74 3.41 -33.53
CA SER A 320 14.88 4.55 -33.24
C SER A 320 14.16 5.05 -34.49
N ARG A 321 14.84 5.13 -35.64
CA ARG A 321 14.18 5.45 -36.92
C ARG A 321 13.13 4.41 -37.28
N ASP A 322 13.47 3.13 -37.19
CA ASP A 322 12.55 2.01 -37.46
C ASP A 322 11.32 2.07 -36.54
N GLY A 323 11.54 2.30 -35.24
CA GLY A 323 10.47 2.49 -34.28
C GLY A 323 9.57 3.68 -34.62
N LEU A 324 10.15 4.82 -35.00
CA LEU A 324 9.42 6.02 -35.38
C LEU A 324 8.59 5.83 -36.65
N GLN A 325 9.01 4.96 -37.58
CA GLN A 325 8.22 4.64 -38.78
C GLN A 325 6.86 3.98 -38.45
N SER A 326 6.68 3.43 -37.25
CA SER A 326 5.38 2.92 -36.80
C SER A 326 4.35 4.02 -36.49
N THR A 327 4.77 5.29 -36.45
CA THR A 327 3.90 6.43 -36.12
C THR A 327 3.42 7.12 -37.39
N ASP A 328 2.18 7.62 -37.38
CA ASP A 328 1.62 8.35 -38.53
C ASP A 328 2.45 9.58 -38.93
N VAL A 329 3.08 10.22 -37.94
CA VAL A 329 3.88 11.44 -38.16
C VAL A 329 5.22 11.15 -38.84
N TRP A 330 5.89 10.04 -38.49
CA TRP A 330 7.26 9.76 -38.93
C TRP A 330 7.39 8.58 -39.90
N LYS A 331 6.29 7.89 -40.25
CA LYS A 331 6.25 6.71 -41.15
C LYS A 331 7.14 6.78 -42.38
N ASN A 332 7.20 7.95 -43.03
CA ASN A 332 8.00 8.17 -44.24
C ASN A 332 9.04 9.29 -44.08
N ARG A 333 9.25 9.76 -42.85
CA ARG A 333 10.04 10.97 -42.56
C ARG A 333 11.12 10.75 -41.50
N ALA A 334 11.20 9.56 -40.90
CA ALA A 334 12.21 9.24 -39.88
C ALA A 334 13.65 9.44 -40.37
N GLY A 335 13.91 9.30 -41.68
CA GLY A 335 15.21 9.59 -42.29
C GLY A 335 15.59 11.07 -42.33
N GLU A 336 14.65 11.99 -42.09
CA GLU A 336 14.93 13.42 -41.97
C GLU A 336 15.62 13.77 -40.64
N LEU A 337 15.57 12.86 -39.66
CA LEU A 337 16.10 13.06 -38.32
C LEU A 337 17.59 12.75 -38.27
N SER A 338 18.35 13.67 -37.65
CA SER A 338 19.69 13.36 -37.15
C SER A 338 19.66 12.18 -36.17
N ASP A 339 20.78 11.49 -35.99
CA ASP A 339 20.87 10.33 -35.09
C ASP A 339 20.43 10.67 -33.66
N CYS A 340 20.90 11.81 -33.12
CA CYS A 340 20.50 12.27 -31.78
C CYS A 340 19.00 12.57 -31.72
N GLU A 341 18.44 13.21 -32.75
CA GLU A 341 17.01 13.55 -32.73
C GLU A 341 16.11 12.32 -32.88
N ALA A 342 16.51 11.34 -33.71
CA ALA A 342 15.80 10.06 -33.83
C ALA A 342 15.76 9.34 -32.48
N VAL A 343 16.90 9.24 -31.81
CA VAL A 343 17.03 8.60 -30.49
C VAL A 343 16.20 9.35 -29.44
N LEU A 344 16.35 10.66 -29.33
CA LEU A 344 15.59 11.49 -28.38
C LEU A 344 14.07 11.31 -28.52
N ARG A 345 13.55 11.45 -29.75
CA ARG A 345 12.11 11.32 -30.02
C ARG A 345 11.59 9.93 -29.75
N TRP A 346 12.36 8.91 -30.14
CA TRP A 346 11.99 7.53 -29.88
C TRP A 346 11.98 7.21 -28.38
N THR A 347 13.03 7.57 -27.65
CA THR A 347 13.11 7.40 -26.18
C THR A 347 11.98 8.15 -25.48
N SER A 348 11.68 9.39 -25.88
CA SER A 348 10.54 10.17 -25.36
C SER A 348 9.19 9.48 -25.62
N LEU A 349 8.97 8.98 -26.84
CA LEU A 349 7.74 8.25 -27.17
C LEU A 349 7.61 6.97 -26.37
N ARG A 350 8.72 6.24 -26.17
CA ARG A 350 8.73 5.03 -25.36
C ARG A 350 8.38 5.32 -23.91
N LEU A 351 9.01 6.31 -23.28
CA LEU A 351 8.68 6.71 -21.90
C LEU A 351 7.20 7.11 -21.74
N ARG A 352 6.64 7.84 -22.72
CA ARG A 352 5.19 8.14 -22.74
C ARG A 352 4.33 6.88 -22.86
N ARG A 353 4.67 5.95 -23.76
CA ARG A 353 3.97 4.66 -23.89
C ARG A 353 4.05 3.84 -22.60
N PHE A 354 5.20 3.81 -21.93
CA PHE A 354 5.37 3.15 -20.63
C PHE A 354 4.43 3.74 -19.58
N ARG A 355 4.45 5.08 -19.44
CA ARG A 355 3.55 5.81 -18.53
C ARG A 355 2.08 5.49 -18.82
N ASP A 356 1.64 5.70 -20.06
CA ASP A 356 0.23 5.56 -20.44
C ASP A 356 -0.25 4.13 -20.26
N GLN A 357 0.56 3.13 -20.60
CA GLN A 357 0.22 1.73 -20.35
C GLN A 357 0.11 1.45 -18.85
N TRP A 358 1.07 1.93 -18.05
CA TRP A 358 1.06 1.75 -16.61
C TRP A 358 -0.19 2.35 -15.96
N GLU A 359 -0.55 3.58 -16.32
CA GLU A 359 -1.78 4.24 -15.84
C GLU A 359 -3.05 3.54 -16.33
N ALA A 360 -3.14 3.24 -17.63
CA ALA A 360 -4.35 2.68 -18.25
C ALA A 360 -4.74 1.34 -17.61
N TRP A 361 -3.78 0.45 -17.37
CA TRP A 361 -4.06 -0.83 -16.71
C TRP A 361 -4.64 -0.64 -15.31
N GLN A 362 -4.23 0.39 -14.59
CA GLN A 362 -4.70 0.70 -13.23
C GLN A 362 -6.05 1.43 -13.22
N THR A 363 -6.60 1.78 -14.38
CA THR A 363 -7.97 2.32 -14.51
C THR A 363 -9.04 1.24 -14.61
N LEU A 364 -8.65 -0.01 -14.82
CA LEU A 364 -9.59 -1.10 -15.01
C LEU A 364 -10.29 -1.48 -13.69
N PRO A 365 -11.55 -1.94 -13.77
CA PRO A 365 -12.21 -2.61 -12.66
C PRO A 365 -11.39 -3.80 -12.12
N PRO A 366 -11.50 -4.12 -10.81
CA PRO A 366 -10.67 -5.15 -10.17
C PRO A 366 -10.68 -6.53 -10.84
N ASP A 367 -11.85 -7.01 -11.26
CA ASP A 367 -12.07 -8.28 -11.96
C ASP A 367 -11.38 -8.31 -13.32
N VAL A 368 -11.54 -7.22 -14.09
CA VAL A 368 -10.89 -7.07 -15.40
C VAL A 368 -9.37 -6.98 -15.23
N PHE A 369 -8.90 -6.21 -14.24
CA PHE A 369 -7.48 -6.09 -13.92
C PHE A 369 -6.85 -7.45 -13.57
N ALA A 370 -7.52 -8.24 -12.73
CA ALA A 370 -7.07 -9.57 -12.33
C ALA A 370 -6.98 -10.51 -13.55
N ALA A 371 -8.03 -10.57 -14.39
CA ALA A 371 -8.09 -11.43 -15.56
C ALA A 371 -7.05 -11.08 -16.65
N SER A 372 -6.62 -9.82 -16.74
CA SER A 372 -5.67 -9.31 -17.74
C SER A 372 -4.19 -9.51 -17.36
N GLN A 373 -3.83 -10.40 -16.43
CA GLN A 373 -2.44 -10.61 -15.99
C GLN A 373 -1.47 -10.90 -17.16
N SER A 374 -1.87 -11.80 -18.07
CA SER A 374 -1.08 -12.19 -19.24
C SER A 374 -1.01 -11.14 -20.35
N GLN A 375 -1.67 -9.99 -20.19
CA GLN A 375 -1.63 -8.86 -21.13
C GLN A 375 -0.79 -7.70 -20.58
N ARG A 376 -0.53 -7.69 -19.25
CA ARG A 376 0.29 -6.70 -18.55
C ARG A 376 1.81 -6.96 -18.66
N TRP A 377 2.21 -8.16 -19.10
CA TRP A 377 3.63 -8.61 -19.18
C TRP A 377 4.49 -7.86 -20.20
N MET A 378 3.91 -7.14 -21.17
CA MET A 378 4.69 -6.36 -22.16
C MET A 378 5.57 -5.27 -21.54
N LEU A 379 5.38 -4.96 -20.26
CA LEU A 379 6.16 -4.01 -19.48
C LEU A 379 7.25 -4.67 -18.60
N ALA A 380 7.21 -6.00 -18.39
CA ALA A 380 7.83 -6.62 -17.22
C ALA A 380 9.03 -7.55 -17.46
N ASP A 381 9.34 -7.97 -18.70
CA ASP A 381 10.24 -9.13 -18.89
C ASP A 381 11.40 -8.94 -19.90
N ASP A 382 11.80 -7.70 -20.18
CA ASP A 382 13.06 -7.43 -20.88
C ASP A 382 14.13 -6.98 -19.87
N SER A 383 14.44 -7.85 -18.90
CA SER A 383 15.45 -7.56 -17.87
C SER A 383 16.84 -7.28 -18.47
N GLU A 384 17.09 -7.81 -19.67
CA GLU A 384 18.29 -7.61 -20.48
C GLU A 384 18.21 -6.41 -21.44
N SER A 385 17.12 -5.63 -21.41
CA SER A 385 16.93 -4.52 -22.34
C SER A 385 18.06 -3.52 -22.23
N ARG A 386 18.70 -3.25 -23.36
CA ARG A 386 19.69 -2.17 -23.49
C ARG A 386 19.04 -0.81 -23.73
N ASP A 387 17.71 -0.75 -23.85
CA ASP A 387 16.99 0.49 -24.07
C ASP A 387 16.86 1.31 -22.79
N LEU A 388 17.31 2.56 -22.84
CA LEU A 388 17.31 3.49 -21.71
C LEU A 388 15.88 3.76 -21.19
N ALA A 389 14.89 3.90 -22.06
CA ALA A 389 13.50 4.13 -21.64
C ALA A 389 12.95 2.95 -20.85
N VAL A 390 13.25 1.71 -21.25
CA VAL A 390 12.84 0.49 -20.52
C VAL A 390 13.46 0.46 -19.14
N ARG A 391 14.77 0.71 -19.07
CA ARG A 391 15.53 0.66 -17.81
C ARG A 391 15.03 1.73 -16.83
N VAL A 392 14.89 2.98 -17.29
CA VAL A 392 14.36 4.07 -16.46
C VAL A 392 12.91 3.78 -16.05
N ALA A 393 12.06 3.34 -16.97
CA ALA A 393 10.68 3.02 -16.64
C ALA A 393 10.59 1.96 -15.54
N ARG A 394 11.39 0.89 -15.63
CA ARG A 394 11.41 -0.18 -14.63
C ARG A 394 11.79 0.30 -13.23
N GLU A 395 12.78 1.20 -13.12
CA GLU A 395 13.17 1.72 -11.81
C GLU A 395 12.14 2.70 -11.23
N LEU A 396 11.43 3.46 -12.09
CA LEU A 396 10.49 4.49 -11.66
C LEU A 396 9.06 4.02 -11.48
N THR A 397 8.65 2.92 -12.12
CA THR A 397 7.29 2.38 -11.99
C THR A 397 7.27 1.21 -11.03
N PRO A 398 6.60 1.31 -9.87
CA PRO A 398 6.40 0.17 -9.00
C PRO A 398 5.64 -0.98 -9.67
N SER A 399 5.83 -2.19 -9.15
CA SER A 399 5.22 -3.38 -9.72
C SER A 399 3.68 -3.34 -9.62
N PHE A 400 2.98 -3.85 -10.65
CA PHE A 400 1.52 -3.98 -10.65
C PHE A 400 0.95 -4.80 -9.48
N GLN A 401 1.79 -5.61 -8.83
CA GLN A 401 1.40 -6.36 -7.63
C GLN A 401 1.03 -5.44 -6.47
N GLN A 402 1.59 -4.24 -6.43
CA GLN A 402 1.30 -3.28 -5.37
C GLN A 402 -0.14 -2.75 -5.42
N TYR A 403 -0.76 -2.73 -6.60
CA TYR A 403 -2.17 -2.41 -6.74
C TYR A 403 -3.05 -3.42 -5.98
N LEU A 404 -2.73 -4.71 -6.01
CA LEU A 404 -3.57 -5.75 -5.39
C LEU A 404 -3.74 -5.59 -3.86
N TYR A 405 -2.85 -4.86 -3.19
CA TYR A 405 -2.99 -4.60 -1.75
C TYR A 405 -4.27 -3.82 -1.42
N ASN A 406 -4.72 -2.92 -2.30
CA ASN A 406 -5.97 -2.19 -2.02
C ASN A 406 -7.19 -3.12 -2.11
N LEU A 407 -7.22 -4.03 -3.08
CA LEU A 407 -8.30 -4.99 -3.29
C LEU A 407 -8.41 -5.96 -2.13
N ARG A 408 -7.28 -6.41 -1.56
CA ARG A 408 -7.24 -7.23 -0.34
C ARG A 408 -7.95 -6.53 0.81
N ALA A 409 -7.67 -5.25 1.03
CA ALA A 409 -8.27 -4.49 2.13
C ALA A 409 -9.77 -4.27 1.92
N TYR A 410 -10.21 -4.01 0.68
CA TYR A 410 -11.64 -4.01 0.34
C TYR A 410 -12.29 -5.37 0.62
N GLN A 411 -11.68 -6.46 0.17
CA GLN A 411 -12.22 -7.81 0.33
C GLN A 411 -12.30 -8.19 1.81
N HIS A 412 -11.27 -7.88 2.61
CA HIS A 412 -11.24 -8.16 4.04
C HIS A 412 -12.31 -7.37 4.81
N ARG A 413 -12.51 -6.09 4.49
CA ARG A 413 -13.63 -5.32 5.04
C ARG A 413 -14.98 -5.94 4.67
N SER A 414 -15.22 -6.24 3.39
CA SER A 414 -16.47 -6.86 2.93
C SER A 414 -16.72 -8.21 3.58
N TRP A 415 -15.66 -9.00 3.77
CA TRP A 415 -15.69 -10.29 4.46
C TRP A 415 -16.17 -10.16 5.90
N LEU A 416 -15.57 -9.23 6.66
CA LEU A 416 -15.98 -8.96 8.05
C LEU A 416 -17.43 -8.46 8.12
N MET A 417 -17.86 -7.61 7.19
CA MET A 417 -19.25 -7.17 7.11
C MET A 417 -20.21 -8.32 6.84
N THR A 418 -19.84 -9.26 5.97
CA THR A 418 -20.64 -10.47 5.73
C THR A 418 -20.72 -11.36 6.97
N ILE A 419 -19.62 -11.55 7.73
CA ILE A 419 -19.64 -12.28 9.00
C ILE A 419 -20.54 -11.58 10.03
N GLU A 420 -20.43 -10.26 10.16
CA GLU A 420 -21.27 -9.48 11.08
C GLU A 420 -22.76 -9.54 10.72
N ALA A 421 -23.10 -9.59 9.42
CA ALA A 421 -24.47 -9.81 8.96
C ALA A 421 -24.98 -11.21 9.35
N ILE A 422 -24.13 -12.24 9.22
CA ILE A 422 -24.44 -13.61 9.68
C ILE A 422 -24.69 -13.63 11.20
N ARG A 423 -23.87 -12.93 11.99
CA ARG A 423 -24.07 -12.83 13.46
C ARG A 423 -25.39 -12.16 13.84
N MET A 424 -25.81 -11.12 13.11
CA MET A 424 -27.15 -10.51 13.33
C MET A 424 -28.28 -11.43 12.92
N HIS A 425 -28.13 -12.15 11.81
CA HIS A 425 -29.13 -13.11 11.36
C HIS A 425 -29.33 -14.21 12.40
N ALA A 426 -28.23 -14.80 12.88
CA ALA A 426 -28.27 -15.83 13.91
C ALA A 426 -28.85 -15.31 15.24
N ASP A 427 -28.71 -14.02 15.56
CA ASP A 427 -29.37 -13.40 16.72
C ASP A 427 -30.90 -13.44 16.62
N GLN A 428 -31.43 -13.23 15.41
CA GLN A 428 -32.88 -13.23 15.13
C GLN A 428 -33.46 -14.62 14.97
N THR A 429 -32.73 -15.53 14.33
CA THR A 429 -33.25 -16.84 13.89
C THR A 429 -32.76 -18.01 14.74
N GLY A 430 -31.66 -17.84 15.46
CA GLY A 430 -30.98 -18.92 16.17
C GLY A 430 -30.16 -19.85 15.27
N GLU A 431 -30.08 -19.59 13.96
CA GLU A 431 -29.40 -20.46 12.99
C GLU A 431 -28.56 -19.66 12.00
N LEU A 432 -27.59 -20.31 11.34
CA LEU A 432 -26.91 -19.76 10.17
C LEU A 432 -27.88 -19.59 8.99
N PRO A 433 -27.72 -18.58 8.12
CA PRO A 433 -28.62 -18.36 7.00
C PRO A 433 -28.54 -19.50 5.98
N ALA A 434 -29.64 -19.82 5.31
CA ALA A 434 -29.66 -20.84 4.26
C ALA A 434 -28.81 -20.44 3.03
N THR A 435 -28.84 -19.16 2.67
CA THR A 435 -28.01 -18.53 1.63
C THR A 435 -27.70 -17.09 2.05
N LEU A 436 -26.66 -16.47 1.49
CA LEU A 436 -26.31 -15.08 1.81
C LEU A 436 -27.41 -14.09 1.38
N GLU A 437 -28.23 -14.39 0.36
CA GLU A 437 -29.33 -13.48 -0.03
C GLU A 437 -30.49 -13.47 0.99
N LYS A 438 -30.54 -14.45 1.89
CA LYS A 438 -31.58 -14.55 2.93
C LYS A 438 -31.16 -13.93 4.27
N LEU A 439 -30.05 -13.19 4.29
CA LEU A 439 -29.62 -12.45 5.47
C LEU A 439 -30.63 -11.38 5.86
N SER A 440 -30.83 -11.23 7.17
CA SER A 440 -31.69 -10.26 7.82
C SER A 440 -31.04 -9.92 9.16
N PRO A 441 -31.06 -8.65 9.62
CA PRO A 441 -31.74 -7.49 9.03
C PRO A 441 -30.92 -6.75 7.97
N VAL A 442 -29.66 -7.14 7.76
CA VAL A 442 -28.71 -6.46 6.86
C VAL A 442 -28.19 -7.42 5.80
N PRO A 443 -27.83 -6.93 4.59
CA PRO A 443 -27.32 -7.78 3.52
C PRO A 443 -25.84 -8.16 3.75
N ALA A 444 -25.42 -9.26 3.12
CA ALA A 444 -23.99 -9.54 2.88
C ALA A 444 -23.40 -8.49 1.93
N TRP A 445 -22.07 -8.40 1.94
CA TRP A 445 -21.31 -7.63 0.98
C TRP A 445 -20.68 -8.55 -0.06
N ASP A 446 -20.53 -8.02 -1.27
CA ASP A 446 -19.87 -8.72 -2.36
C ASP A 446 -18.36 -8.83 -2.12
N ASP A 447 -17.79 -9.90 -2.65
CA ASP A 447 -16.37 -10.09 -2.86
C ASP A 447 -15.92 -9.20 -4.04
N PRO A 448 -15.13 -8.14 -3.80
CA PRO A 448 -14.68 -7.22 -4.85
C PRO A 448 -13.74 -7.87 -5.87
N ILE A 449 -13.21 -9.07 -5.59
CA ILE A 449 -12.31 -9.79 -6.49
C ILE A 449 -13.10 -10.74 -7.40
N ALA A 450 -14.10 -11.43 -6.85
CA ALA A 450 -15.01 -12.24 -7.66
C ALA A 450 -16.06 -11.39 -8.41
N SER A 451 -16.23 -10.11 -8.03
CA SER A 451 -17.31 -9.24 -8.51
C SER A 451 -18.70 -9.85 -8.34
N GLY A 452 -18.96 -10.36 -7.14
CA GLY A 452 -20.21 -11.00 -6.74
C GLY A 452 -20.16 -11.50 -5.30
N PRO A 453 -21.18 -12.23 -4.81
CA PRO A 453 -21.22 -12.67 -3.42
C PRO A 453 -20.08 -13.66 -3.11
N PHE A 454 -19.63 -13.65 -1.85
CA PHE A 454 -18.74 -14.70 -1.34
C PHE A 454 -19.38 -16.09 -1.51
N VAL A 455 -18.56 -17.10 -1.78
CA VAL A 455 -19.06 -18.47 -1.89
C VAL A 455 -19.43 -18.96 -0.49
N TYR A 456 -20.68 -19.38 -0.32
CA TYR A 456 -21.21 -19.81 0.97
C TYR A 456 -21.97 -21.13 0.83
N GLN A 457 -21.67 -22.10 1.68
CA GLN A 457 -22.35 -23.40 1.70
C GLN A 457 -22.71 -23.79 3.13
N ARG A 458 -24.00 -23.70 3.47
CA ARG A 458 -24.53 -24.19 4.74
C ARG A 458 -24.62 -25.72 4.72
N THR A 459 -24.06 -26.38 5.74
CA THR A 459 -24.18 -27.83 5.94
C THR A 459 -25.36 -28.15 6.85
N ASP A 460 -25.53 -27.42 7.95
CA ASP A 460 -26.66 -27.53 8.88
C ASP A 460 -26.94 -26.19 9.57
N ALA A 461 -27.80 -26.14 10.60
CA ALA A 461 -28.16 -24.91 11.31
C ALA A 461 -27.00 -24.20 12.01
N GLU A 462 -25.92 -24.91 12.32
CA GLU A 462 -24.80 -24.40 13.09
C GLU A 462 -23.50 -24.40 12.29
N HIS A 463 -23.43 -25.09 11.15
CA HIS A 463 -22.21 -25.23 10.36
C HIS A 463 -22.38 -24.73 8.92
N ALA A 464 -21.43 -23.93 8.45
CA ALA A 464 -21.32 -23.52 7.06
C ALA A 464 -19.85 -23.32 6.66
N THR A 465 -19.57 -23.29 5.36
CA THR A 465 -18.32 -22.77 4.83
C THR A 465 -18.54 -21.41 4.19
N LEU A 466 -17.56 -20.53 4.34
CA LEU A 466 -17.47 -19.26 3.63
C LEU A 466 -16.12 -19.22 2.93
N THR A 467 -16.10 -18.84 1.67
CA THR A 467 -14.90 -18.83 0.82
C THR A 467 -14.80 -17.51 0.04
N ARG A 468 -13.62 -16.89 0.08
CA ARG A 468 -13.27 -15.71 -0.70
C ARG A 468 -12.44 -16.07 -1.92
N ALA A 469 -12.50 -15.26 -2.96
CA ALA A 469 -11.64 -15.40 -4.12
C ALA A 469 -10.17 -15.11 -3.77
N SER A 470 -9.27 -15.86 -4.40
CA SER A 470 -7.84 -15.65 -4.28
C SER A 470 -7.43 -14.32 -4.92
N THR A 471 -6.65 -13.53 -4.18
CA THR A 471 -6.02 -12.28 -4.63
C THR A 471 -4.62 -12.55 -5.21
N SER A 472 -3.97 -13.63 -4.77
CA SER A 472 -2.68 -14.11 -5.27
C SER A 472 -2.51 -15.61 -5.06
N GLY A 473 -1.62 -16.23 -5.84
CA GLY A 473 -1.32 -17.66 -5.72
C GLY A 473 -0.71 -18.11 -4.39
N ASN A 474 -0.40 -17.19 -3.47
CA ASN A 474 0.13 -17.49 -2.13
C ASN A 474 -0.88 -17.24 -1.01
N ASP A 475 -2.14 -16.92 -1.34
CA ASP A 475 -3.14 -16.62 -0.32
C ASP A 475 -3.50 -17.90 0.45
N VAL A 476 -3.27 -17.86 1.76
CA VAL A 476 -3.69 -18.91 2.69
C VAL A 476 -5.08 -18.60 3.26
N ASP A 477 -5.76 -19.62 3.78
CA ASP A 477 -7.05 -19.50 4.48
C ASP A 477 -8.18 -18.86 3.66
N LEU A 478 -8.27 -19.19 2.37
CA LEU A 478 -9.35 -18.73 1.48
C LEU A 478 -10.73 -19.22 1.92
N THR A 479 -10.79 -20.37 2.58
CA THR A 479 -12.03 -20.98 3.09
C THR A 479 -11.97 -21.10 4.59
N VAL A 480 -13.06 -20.70 5.26
CA VAL A 480 -13.27 -20.91 6.69
C VAL A 480 -14.50 -21.76 6.95
N GLN A 481 -14.43 -22.61 7.96
CA GLN A 481 -15.61 -23.29 8.51
C GLN A 481 -16.22 -22.42 9.61
N LEU A 482 -17.40 -21.89 9.37
CA LEU A 482 -18.18 -21.17 10.37
C LEU A 482 -18.91 -22.17 11.28
N VAL A 483 -18.74 -21.98 12.59
CA VAL A 483 -19.46 -22.72 13.62
C VAL A 483 -20.22 -21.74 14.49
N LEU A 484 -21.55 -21.83 14.49
CA LEU A 484 -22.40 -21.03 15.35
C LEU A 484 -22.40 -21.61 16.77
N LYS A 485 -21.91 -20.84 17.74
CA LYS A 485 -22.05 -21.18 19.15
C LYS A 485 -23.38 -20.65 19.66
N GLY A 486 -24.12 -21.47 20.43
CA GLY A 486 -25.34 -21.01 21.10
C GLY A 486 -25.07 -19.82 22.03
N LYS A 487 -26.10 -19.00 22.29
CA LYS A 487 -26.03 -17.92 23.28
C LYS A 487 -25.72 -18.53 24.65
N SER A 488 -24.55 -18.19 25.21
CA SER A 488 -24.16 -18.56 26.58
C SER A 488 -24.98 -17.82 27.62
#